data_AF-A0A257VQ64-F1
#
_entry.id   AF-A0A257VQ64-F1
#
_cell.length_a   1.000
_cell.length_b   1.000
_cell.length_c   1.000
_cell.angle_alpha   90.00
_cell.angle_beta   90.00
_cell.angle_gamma   90.00
#
_symmetry.space_group_name_H-M   'P 1'
#
loop_
_entity.id
_entity.type
_entity.pdbx_description
1 polymer ?
#
loop_
_entity_poly.entity_id
_entity_poly.type
_entity_poly.pdbx_seq_one_letter_code
_entity_poly.pdbx_strand_id
1 'polypeptide(L)'
;MLIIDIGGGSAEVIVSDGGRLESGVSRPLGAVRLKEMFLQDDPPASDQLGRLYAYIDEKLTPALKRTGLGAFDRAIATSSTAAAVVSALNKIPRKDRDRADRLSATTTDIGDLENFLAKSNLAARRKVPGIGPRRAEIIVAGI
;
A
#
# COMPACT_ATOMS: atom_id res chain seq x y z
N MET A 1 5.79 17.21 1.09
CA MET A 1 4.70 16.21 1.18
C MET A 1 4.91 15.13 0.14
N LEU A 2 4.64 13.88 0.53
CA LEU A 2 4.66 12.73 -0.37
C LEU A 2 3.24 12.38 -0.81
N ILE A 3 3.04 12.03 -2.08
CA ILE A 3 1.78 11.49 -2.59
C ILE A 3 2.08 10.11 -3.20
N ILE A 4 1.29 9.12 -2.83
CA ILE A 4 1.44 7.73 -3.26
C ILE A 4 0.12 7.26 -3.87
N ASP A 5 0.14 6.81 -5.12
CA ASP A 5 -0.97 6.10 -5.75
C ASP A 5 -0.58 4.65 -5.99
N ILE A 6 -1.33 3.70 -5.43
CA ILE A 6 -1.06 2.27 -5.57
C ILE A 6 -2.13 1.65 -6.45
N GLY A 7 -1.83 1.53 -7.74
CA GLY A 7 -2.67 0.84 -8.70
C GLY A 7 -2.52 -0.68 -8.67
N GLY A 8 -3.17 -1.35 -9.63
CA GLY A 8 -3.00 -2.79 -9.84
C GLY A 8 -1.69 -3.14 -10.55
N GLY A 9 -1.30 -2.34 -11.55
CA GLY A 9 -0.12 -2.61 -12.39
C GLY A 9 1.11 -1.75 -12.09
N SER A 10 0.91 -0.54 -11.58
CA SER A 10 1.94 0.43 -11.22
C SER A 10 1.67 1.06 -9.86
N ALA A 11 2.68 1.74 -9.34
CA ALA A 11 2.53 2.71 -8.27
C ALA A 11 3.26 4.01 -8.64
N GLU A 12 2.63 5.13 -8.34
CA GLU A 12 3.14 6.47 -8.56
C GLU A 12 3.59 7.06 -7.23
N VAL A 13 4.80 7.62 -7.21
CA VAL A 13 5.36 8.34 -6.06
C VAL A 13 5.69 9.75 -6.50
N ILE A 14 5.02 10.71 -5.89
CA ILE A 14 5.02 12.12 -6.27
C ILE A 14 5.48 12.91 -5.05
N VAL A 15 6.43 13.80 -5.26
CA VAL A 15 6.91 14.69 -4.22
C VAL A 15 6.50 16.12 -4.52
N SER A 16 5.92 16.78 -3.52
CA SER A 16 5.50 18.17 -3.59
C SER A 16 6.06 18.97 -2.42
N ASP A 17 6.58 20.16 -2.69
CA ASP A 17 7.00 21.14 -1.69
C ASP A 17 6.26 22.47 -1.92
N GLY A 18 5.75 23.09 -0.85
CA GLY A 18 4.99 24.35 -0.94
C GLY A 18 3.81 24.35 -1.93
N GLY A 19 3.21 23.19 -2.21
CA GLY A 19 2.13 23.05 -3.20
C GLY A 19 2.59 22.99 -4.67
N ARG A 20 3.90 22.95 -4.92
CA ARG A 20 4.51 22.77 -6.24
C ARG A 20 4.94 21.32 -6.40
N LEU A 21 4.82 20.80 -7.61
CA LEU A 21 5.32 19.47 -7.95
C LEU A 21 6.83 19.54 -8.14
N GLU A 22 7.60 18.85 -7.30
CA GLU A 22 9.06 18.79 -7.41
C GLU A 22 9.50 17.63 -8.30
N SER A 23 8.90 16.46 -8.11
CA SER A 23 9.21 15.28 -8.91
C SER A 23 8.10 14.23 -8.83
N GLY A 24 8.07 13.32 -9.80
CA GLY A 24 7.16 12.19 -9.81
C GLY A 24 7.74 11.03 -10.60
N VAL A 25 7.53 9.82 -10.11
CA VAL A 25 7.92 8.58 -10.80
C VAL A 25 6.76 7.60 -10.81
N SER A 26 6.57 6.92 -11.92
CA SER A 26 5.74 5.71 -11.98
C SER A 26 6.65 4.49 -12.06
N ARG A 27 6.36 3.47 -11.26
CA ARG A 27 7.09 2.21 -11.20
C ARG A 27 6.12 1.05 -11.37
N PRO A 28 6.56 -0.08 -11.95
CA PRO A 28 5.74 -1.29 -12.07
C PRO A 28 5.60 -2.00 -10.71
N LEU A 29 5.07 -1.31 -9.71
CA LEU A 29 4.93 -1.74 -8.31
C LEU A 29 3.45 -1.83 -7.89
N GLY A 30 2.56 -2.13 -8.83
CA GLY A 30 1.15 -2.28 -8.52
C GLY A 30 0.84 -3.57 -7.75
N ALA A 31 -0.21 -3.55 -6.93
CA ALA A 31 -0.54 -4.64 -6.01
C ALA A 31 -0.84 -5.98 -6.71
N VAL A 32 -1.50 -5.96 -7.88
CA VAL A 32 -1.77 -7.18 -8.66
C VAL A 32 -0.46 -7.76 -9.18
N ARG A 33 0.37 -6.90 -9.78
CA ARG A 33 1.67 -7.31 -10.33
C ARG A 33 2.58 -7.90 -9.27
N LEU A 34 2.72 -7.22 -8.14
CA LEU A 34 3.56 -7.66 -7.03
C LEU A 34 3.07 -8.99 -6.44
N LYS A 35 1.75 -9.15 -6.28
CA LYS A 35 1.16 -10.42 -5.85
C LYS A 35 1.54 -11.55 -6.81
N GLU A 36 1.35 -11.35 -8.12
CA GLU A 36 1.64 -12.38 -9.13
C GLU A 36 3.12 -12.78 -9.15
N MET A 37 4.01 -11.80 -9.01
CA MET A 37 5.46 -12.02 -9.02
C MET A 37 5.98 -12.71 -7.76
N PHE A 38 5.44 -12.37 -6.58
CA PHE A 38 6.09 -12.74 -5.30
C PHE A 38 5.23 -13.58 -4.36
N LEU A 39 3.90 -13.45 -4.36
CA LEU A 39 3.03 -14.04 -3.34
C LEU A 39 2.14 -15.13 -3.93
N GLN A 40 2.70 -16.33 -4.10
CA GLN A 40 1.98 -17.50 -4.61
C GLN A 40 1.29 -18.31 -3.51
N ASP A 41 1.75 -18.20 -2.26
CA ASP A 41 1.21 -18.97 -1.14
C ASP A 41 0.13 -18.18 -0.37
N ASP A 42 -0.71 -18.89 0.39
CA ASP A 42 -1.77 -18.30 1.21
C ASP A 42 -1.88 -18.97 2.59
N PRO A 43 -1.39 -18.33 3.67
CA PRO A 43 -0.71 -17.03 3.70
C PRO A 43 0.67 -17.07 3.02
N PRO A 44 1.22 -15.92 2.57
CA PRO A 44 2.54 -15.86 1.95
C PRO A 44 3.65 -16.39 2.87
N ALA A 45 4.61 -17.10 2.29
CA ALA A 45 5.80 -17.56 3.01
C ALA A 45 6.74 -16.39 3.35
N SER A 46 7.58 -16.56 4.37
CA SER A 46 8.50 -15.50 4.82
C SER A 46 9.52 -15.10 3.75
N ASP A 47 9.97 -16.05 2.92
CA ASP A 47 10.89 -15.78 1.82
C ASP A 47 10.20 -15.03 0.66
N GLN A 48 8.91 -15.24 0.45
CA GLN A 48 8.10 -14.50 -0.52
C GLN A 48 7.98 -13.04 -0.12
N LEU A 49 7.68 -12.77 1.16
CA LEU A 49 7.64 -11.41 1.71
C LEU A 49 9.03 -10.74 1.66
N GLY A 50 10.08 -11.45 2.05
CA GLY A 50 11.44 -10.92 1.97
C GLY A 50 11.85 -10.52 0.54
N ARG A 51 11.52 -11.34 -0.46
CA ARG A 51 11.78 -11.02 -1.88
C ARG A 51 10.93 -9.84 -2.37
N LEU A 52 9.67 -9.75 -1.94
CA LEU A 52 8.79 -8.63 -2.24
C LEU A 52 9.38 -7.31 -1.74
N TYR A 53 9.75 -7.24 -0.46
CA TYR A 53 10.31 -6.01 0.13
C TYR A 53 11.61 -5.61 -0.54
N ALA A 54 12.53 -6.56 -0.75
CA ALA A 54 13.79 -6.29 -1.43
C ALA A 54 13.59 -5.73 -2.84
N TYR A 55 12.59 -6.23 -3.57
CA TYR A 55 12.25 -5.74 -4.90
C TYR A 55 11.67 -4.32 -4.87
N ILE A 56 10.76 -4.02 -3.94
CA ILE A 56 10.19 -2.68 -3.76
C ILE A 56 11.31 -1.68 -3.45
N ASP A 57 12.20 -2.01 -2.51
CA ASP A 57 13.34 -1.19 -2.12
C ASP A 57 14.28 -0.91 -3.30
N GLU A 58 14.60 -1.94 -4.10
CA GLU A 58 15.43 -1.81 -5.29
C GLU A 58 14.83 -0.84 -6.31
N LYS A 59 13.50 -0.87 -6.51
CA LYS A 59 12.82 -0.02 -7.49
C LYS A 59 12.55 1.41 -7.01
N LEU A 60 12.37 1.62 -5.71
CA LEU A 60 12.09 2.94 -5.14
C LEU A 60 13.35 3.71 -4.76
N THR A 61 14.38 3.06 -4.21
CA THR A 61 15.60 3.72 -3.71
C THR A 61 16.23 4.68 -4.73
N PRO A 62 16.42 4.32 -6.02
CA PRO A 62 17.03 5.22 -6.99
C PRO A 62 16.18 6.45 -7.32
N ALA A 63 14.86 6.34 -7.19
CA ALA A 63 13.96 7.48 -7.40
C ALA A 63 13.98 8.42 -6.19
N LEU A 64 13.88 7.87 -4.98
CA LEU A 64 13.88 8.64 -3.74
C LEU A 64 15.21 9.39 -3.53
N LYS A 65 16.35 8.78 -3.84
CA LYS A 65 17.66 9.46 -3.75
C LYS A 65 17.78 10.68 -4.67
N ARG A 66 17.10 10.67 -5.83
CA ARG A 66 17.17 11.75 -6.81
C ARG A 66 16.37 12.99 -6.42
N THR A 67 15.40 12.85 -5.52
CA THR A 67 14.57 13.98 -5.12
C THR A 67 15.33 14.96 -4.22
N GLY A 68 16.44 14.52 -3.61
CA GLY A 68 17.24 15.34 -2.69
C GLY A 68 16.49 15.77 -1.42
N LEU A 69 15.25 15.30 -1.25
CA LEU A 69 14.35 15.70 -0.18
C LEU A 69 14.58 14.80 1.03
N GLY A 70 14.62 15.41 2.21
CA GLY A 70 14.78 14.73 3.50
C GLY A 70 13.53 13.96 3.92
N ALA A 71 13.35 13.77 5.23
CA ALA A 71 12.14 13.15 5.76
C ALA A 71 10.88 13.96 5.39
N PHE A 72 9.78 13.27 5.09
CA PHE A 72 8.48 13.89 4.87
C PHE A 72 7.65 13.83 6.16
N ASP A 73 7.10 14.96 6.60
CA ASP A 73 6.22 14.97 7.78
C ASP A 73 4.87 14.29 7.52
N ARG A 74 4.43 14.24 6.25
CA ARG A 74 3.16 13.64 5.83
C ARG A 74 3.22 13.02 4.44
N ALA A 75 2.49 11.92 4.29
CA ALA A 75 2.16 11.30 3.01
C ALA A 75 0.64 11.29 2.79
N ILE A 76 0.22 11.47 1.54
CA ILE A 76 -1.16 11.27 1.08
C ILE A 76 -1.16 10.00 0.22
N ALA A 77 -1.89 8.98 0.66
CA ALA A 77 -2.12 7.79 -0.14
C ALA A 77 -3.49 7.85 -0.82
N THR A 78 -3.53 7.51 -2.10
CA THR A 78 -4.75 7.42 -2.91
C THR A 78 -4.87 6.00 -3.49
N SER A 79 -5.96 5.75 -4.22
CA SER A 79 -6.39 4.47 -4.78
C SER A 79 -7.29 3.63 -3.86
N SER A 80 -7.84 2.57 -4.46
CA SER A 80 -8.65 1.59 -3.74
C SER A 80 -7.88 0.81 -2.66
N THR A 81 -6.55 0.76 -2.75
CA THR A 81 -5.69 0.10 -1.76
C THR A 81 -5.60 0.96 -0.50
N ALA A 82 -5.26 2.24 -0.65
CA ALA A 82 -5.22 3.18 0.48
C ALA A 82 -6.59 3.29 1.18
N ALA A 83 -7.66 3.40 0.40
CA ALA A 83 -9.02 3.42 0.94
C ALA A 83 -9.38 2.14 1.71
N ALA A 84 -8.92 0.96 1.25
CA ALA A 84 -9.16 -0.31 1.92
C ALA A 84 -8.40 -0.42 3.26
N VAL A 85 -7.14 0.01 3.30
CA VAL A 85 -6.30 0.06 4.50
C VAL A 85 -6.94 0.94 5.56
N VAL A 86 -7.26 2.19 5.22
CA VAL A 86 -7.87 3.15 6.16
C VAL A 86 -9.26 2.68 6.61
N SER A 87 -10.04 2.07 5.71
CA SER A 87 -11.33 1.48 6.08
C SER A 87 -11.19 0.31 7.06
N ALA A 88 -10.19 -0.56 6.87
CA ALA A 88 -9.94 -1.69 7.74
C ALA A 88 -9.55 -1.23 9.16
N LEU A 89 -8.64 -0.27 9.27
CA LEU A 89 -8.22 0.32 10.55
C LEU A 89 -9.38 0.95 11.31
N ASN A 90 -10.28 1.63 10.59
CA ASN A 90 -11.44 2.31 11.17
C ASN A 90 -12.71 1.44 11.24
N LYS A 91 -12.61 0.15 10.91
CA LYS A 91 -13.74 -0.81 10.84
C LYS A 91 -14.91 -0.31 9.99
N ILE A 92 -14.61 0.45 8.93
CA ILE A 92 -15.60 1.01 8.01
C ILE A 92 -16.02 -0.09 7.03
N PRO A 93 -17.32 -0.44 6.95
CA PRO A 93 -17.79 -1.39 5.96
C PRO A 93 -17.56 -0.87 4.54
N ARG A 94 -17.30 -1.78 3.60
CA ARG A 94 -17.03 -1.44 2.20
C ARG A 94 -18.11 -0.58 1.53
N LYS A 95 -19.37 -0.78 1.92
CA LYS A 95 -20.53 0.01 1.42
C LYS A 95 -20.46 1.48 1.82
N ASP A 96 -19.73 1.79 2.89
CA ASP A 96 -19.60 3.13 3.46
C ASP A 96 -18.20 3.70 3.22
N ARG A 97 -17.49 3.21 2.19
CA ARG A 97 -16.07 3.57 1.90
C ARG A 97 -15.83 5.08 1.78
N ASP A 98 -16.86 5.85 1.43
CA ASP A 98 -16.75 7.31 1.29
C ASP A 98 -16.48 7.98 2.64
N ARG A 99 -16.80 7.30 3.77
CA ARG A 99 -16.42 7.73 5.13
C ARG A 99 -14.92 7.58 5.42
N ALA A 100 -14.18 6.87 4.58
CA ALA A 100 -12.73 6.72 4.72
C ALA A 100 -11.95 7.91 4.14
N ASP A 101 -12.61 8.80 3.38
CA ASP A 101 -11.96 9.98 2.81
C ASP A 101 -11.38 10.85 3.92
N ARG A 102 -10.14 11.32 3.71
CA ARG A 102 -9.38 12.20 4.63
C ARG A 102 -9.14 11.66 6.04
N LEU A 103 -9.47 10.40 6.33
CA LEU A 103 -9.03 9.78 7.57
C LEU A 103 -7.51 9.53 7.50
N SER A 104 -6.88 9.57 8.67
CA SER A 104 -5.44 9.36 8.82
C SER A 104 -5.17 8.03 9.51
N ALA A 105 -3.98 7.49 9.25
CA ALA A 105 -3.43 6.32 9.93
C ALA A 105 -1.95 6.59 10.22
N THR A 106 -1.46 6.09 11.33
CA THR A 106 -0.03 6.14 11.62
C THR A 106 0.71 5.03 10.88
N THR A 107 2.02 5.18 10.70
CA THR A 107 2.85 4.10 10.15
C THR A 107 2.82 2.85 11.03
N THR A 108 2.67 3.02 12.35
CA THR A 108 2.47 1.93 13.31
C THR A 108 1.16 1.18 13.04
N ASP A 109 0.04 1.89 12.88
CA ASP A 109 -1.26 1.25 12.59
C ASP A 109 -1.21 0.45 11.27
N ILE A 110 -0.58 1.03 10.24
CA ILE A 110 -0.43 0.38 8.94
C ILE A 110 0.45 -0.88 9.07
N GLY A 111 1.57 -0.79 9.79
CA GLY A 111 2.47 -1.92 10.04
C GLY A 111 1.81 -3.05 10.85
N ASP A 112 1.00 -2.72 11.84
CA ASP A 112 0.25 -3.72 12.61
C ASP A 112 -0.80 -4.43 11.75
N LEU A 113 -1.50 -3.67 10.89
CA LEU A 113 -2.44 -4.24 9.93
C LEU A 113 -1.74 -5.11 8.88
N GLU A 114 -0.59 -4.66 8.34
CA GLU A 114 0.21 -5.43 7.38
C GLU A 114 0.63 -6.78 7.98
N ASN A 115 1.19 -6.76 9.20
CA ASN A 115 1.60 -7.96 9.91
C ASN A 115 0.43 -8.94 10.12
N PHE A 116 -0.75 -8.42 10.48
CA PHE A 116 -1.95 -9.22 10.62
C PHE A 116 -2.40 -9.83 9.28
N LEU A 117 -2.42 -9.03 8.20
CA LEU A 117 -2.86 -9.47 6.89
C LEU A 117 -1.89 -10.49 6.26
N ALA A 118 -0.58 -10.29 6.41
CA ALA A 118 0.46 -11.18 5.91
C ALA A 118 0.39 -12.57 6.55
N LYS A 119 -0.05 -12.66 7.81
CA LYS A 119 -0.25 -13.94 8.53
C LYS A 119 -1.63 -14.55 8.32
N SER A 120 -2.52 -13.86 7.61
CA SER A 120 -3.91 -14.27 7.40
C SER A 120 -4.12 -14.92 6.04
N ASN A 121 -4.77 -16.08 6.02
CA ASN A 121 -5.21 -16.66 4.75
C ASN A 121 -6.29 -15.80 4.06
N LEU A 122 -6.58 -16.07 2.79
CA LEU A 122 -7.54 -15.32 1.99
C LEU A 122 -8.93 -15.29 2.63
N ALA A 123 -9.37 -16.41 3.22
CA ALA A 123 -10.67 -16.50 3.88
C ALA A 123 -10.77 -15.54 5.08
N ALA A 124 -9.69 -15.41 5.87
CA ALA A 124 -9.60 -14.44 6.97
C ALA A 124 -9.54 -13.00 6.45
N ARG A 125 -8.69 -12.72 5.45
CA ARG A 125 -8.57 -11.38 4.83
C ARG A 125 -9.90 -10.87 4.28
N ARG A 126 -10.73 -11.74 3.72
CA ARG A 126 -12.08 -11.40 3.20
C ARG A 126 -13.06 -10.95 4.29
N LYS A 127 -12.85 -11.33 5.55
CA LYS A 127 -13.69 -10.94 6.70
C LYS A 127 -13.30 -9.59 7.28
N VAL A 128 -12.15 -9.03 6.90
CA VAL A 128 -11.71 -7.71 7.38
C VAL A 128 -12.61 -6.63 6.77
N PRO A 129 -13.20 -5.74 7.60
CA PRO A 129 -13.99 -4.61 7.11
C PRO A 129 -13.21 -3.76 6.09
N GLY A 130 -13.91 -3.17 5.12
CA GLY A 130 -13.30 -2.27 4.14
C GLY A 130 -12.58 -2.95 2.95
N ILE A 131 -11.84 -4.05 3.19
CA ILE A 131 -11.04 -4.72 2.14
C ILE A 131 -11.95 -5.28 1.03
N GLY A 132 -12.85 -6.19 1.40
CA GLY A 132 -13.73 -6.89 0.46
C GLY A 132 -13.02 -7.91 -0.44
N PRO A 133 -13.78 -8.70 -1.22
CA PRO A 133 -13.30 -9.95 -1.79
C PRO A 133 -12.14 -9.78 -2.78
N ARG A 134 -12.27 -8.86 -3.73
CA ARG A 134 -11.25 -8.62 -4.76
C ARG A 134 -9.94 -8.02 -4.22
N ARG A 135 -9.99 -7.23 -3.15
CA ARG A 135 -8.77 -6.64 -2.56
C ARG A 135 -8.09 -7.62 -1.64
N ALA A 136 -8.84 -8.50 -0.96
CA ALA A 136 -8.26 -9.49 -0.05
C ALA A 136 -7.17 -10.35 -0.73
N GLU A 137 -7.32 -10.60 -2.04
CA GLU A 137 -6.36 -11.37 -2.85
C GLU A 137 -5.03 -10.66 -3.08
N ILE A 138 -5.00 -9.33 -3.09
CA ILE A 138 -3.82 -8.53 -3.47
C ILE A 138 -3.35 -7.56 -2.37
N ILE A 139 -4.11 -7.42 -1.28
CA ILE A 139 -3.87 -6.38 -0.26
C ILE A 139 -2.52 -6.51 0.41
N VAL A 140 -2.02 -7.73 0.64
CA VAL A 140 -0.70 -7.97 1.26
C VAL A 140 0.43 -7.43 0.39
N ALA A 141 0.28 -7.47 -0.94
CA ALA A 141 1.28 -6.92 -1.85
C ALA A 141 1.14 -5.40 -2.07
N GLY A 142 0.03 -4.80 -1.62
CA GLY A 142 -0.28 -3.39 -1.86
C GLY A 142 -0.24 -2.50 -0.62
N ILE A 143 -0.22 -3.07 0.59
CA ILE A 143 -0.13 -2.33 1.85
C ILE A 143 1.32 -1.94 2.16
#